data_AF-A0A661AU84-F1
#
_entry.id   AF-A0A661AU84-F1
#
_cell.length_a   1.000
_cell.length_b   1.000
_cell.length_c   1.000
_cell.angle_alpha   90.00
_cell.angle_beta   90.00
_cell.angle_gamma   90.00
#
_symmetry.space_group_name_H-M   'P 1'
#
loop_
_entity.id
_entity.type
_entity.pdbx_description
1 polymer ?
#
loop_
_entity_poly.entity_id
_entity_poly.type
_entity_poly.pdbx_seq_one_letter_code
_entity_poly.pdbx_strand_id
1 'polypeptide(L)' 'MLPKEENIPDVLRSLTRVGAASGVSFLLFKKEQKESKGKYAVIPISIQVSGSYHQIGRFLAAINNLPR' A
#
# COMPACT_ATOMS: atom_id res chain seq x y z
N MET A 1 14.42 16.26 -14.61
CA MET A 1 14.23 16.04 -13.17
C MET A 1 13.64 14.65 -13.02
N LEU A 2 14.40 13.71 -12.45
CA LEU A 2 13.90 12.36 -12.17
C LEU A 2 12.74 12.48 -11.17
N PRO A 3 11.59 11.80 -11.38
CA PRO A 3 10.43 11.97 -10.52
C PRO A 3 10.88 11.72 -9.09
N LYS A 4 10.58 12.72 -8.25
CA LYS A 4 10.90 12.74 -6.83
C LYS A 4 10.43 11.44 -6.22
N GLU A 5 11.25 10.86 -5.35
CA GLU A 5 10.83 9.85 -4.39
C GLU A 5 9.46 10.26 -3.84
N GLU A 6 8.37 9.67 -4.34
CA GLU A 6 7.08 9.84 -3.70
C GLU A 6 7.26 9.36 -2.27
N ASN A 7 7.04 10.26 -1.32
CA ASN A 7 7.37 10.02 0.06
C ASN A 7 6.60 8.78 0.50
N ILE A 8 7.31 7.69 0.83
CA ILE A 8 6.73 6.47 1.40
C ILE A 8 5.61 6.79 2.41
N PRO A 9 5.76 7.78 3.33
CA PRO A 9 4.67 8.23 4.21
C PRO A 9 3.34 8.58 3.54
N ASP A 10 3.34 9.19 2.36
CA ASP A 10 2.14 9.57 1.60
C ASP A 10 1.39 8.33 1.09
N VAL A 11 2.13 7.35 0.57
CA VAL A 11 1.58 6.05 0.15
C VAL A 11 0.99 5.31 1.34
N LEU A 12 1.70 5.29 2.47
CA LEU A 12 1.20 4.63 3.69
C LEU A 12 -0.07 5.29 4.20
N ARG A 13 -0.11 6.62 4.28
CA ARG A 13 -1.31 7.36 4.68
C ARG A 13 -2.49 7.07 3.75
N SER A 14 -2.24 7.04 2.45
CA SER A 14 -3.28 6.74 1.47
C SER A 14 -3.82 5.32 1.60
N LEU A 15 -2.94 4.34 1.81
CA LEU A 15 -3.31 2.94 2.05
C LEU A 15 -4.14 2.78 3.32
N THR A 16 -3.71 3.37 4.44
CA THR A 16 -4.44 3.31 5.72
C THR A 16 -5.83 3.94 5.58
N ARG A 17 -5.93 5.10 4.92
CA ARG A 17 -7.21 5.76 4.66
C ARG A 17 -8.14 4.90 3.81
N VAL A 18 -7.61 4.27 2.76
CA VAL A 18 -8.39 3.38 1.88
C VAL A 18 -8.85 2.12 2.63
N GLY A 19 -7.99 1.52 3.45
CA GLY A 19 -8.37 0.36 4.26
C GLY A 19 -9.47 0.69 5.28
N ALA A 20 -9.35 1.82 5.98
CA ALA A 20 -10.38 2.30 6.88
C ALA A 20 -11.72 2.55 6.16
N ALA A 21 -11.69 3.23 5.01
CA ALA A 21 -12.89 3.50 4.21
C ALA A 21 -13.53 2.21 3.64
N SER A 22 -12.73 1.17 3.40
CA SER A 22 -13.21 -0.13 2.92
C SER A 22 -13.79 -1.00 4.03
N GLY A 23 -13.51 -0.66 5.30
CA GLY A 23 -13.93 -1.38 6.49
C GLY A 23 -13.07 -2.60 6.83
N VAL A 24 -11.85 -2.69 6.29
CA VAL A 24 -10.90 -3.76 6.64
C VAL A 24 -10.08 -3.37 7.87
N SER A 25 -9.72 -4.36 8.69
CA SER A 25 -8.80 -4.19 9.80
C SER A 25 -7.39 -4.60 9.38
N PHE A 26 -6.39 -3.77 9.66
CA PHE A 26 -4.99 -4.13 9.41
C PHE A 26 -4.47 -5.03 10.53
N LEU A 27 -3.90 -6.18 10.14
CA LEU A 27 -3.27 -7.14 11.04
C LEU A 27 -1.75 -7.03 11.01
N LEU A 28 -1.19 -6.79 9.82
CA LEU A 28 0.26 -6.63 9.63
C LEU A 28 0.52 -5.52 8.65
N PHE A 29 1.51 -4.70 8.99
CA PHE A 29 2.16 -3.80 8.07
C PHE A 29 3.66 -3.95 8.24
N LYS A 30 4.34 -4.48 7.23
CA LYS A 30 5.78 -4.75 7.28
C LYS A 30 6.45 -4.24 6.03
N LYS A 31 7.39 -3.31 6.21
CA LYS A 31 8.31 -2.88 5.16
C LYS A 31 9.43 -3.90 5.08
N GLU A 32 9.67 -4.43 3.89
CA GLU A 32 10.74 -5.38 3.64
C GLU A 32 12.02 -4.68 3.20
N GLN A 33 13.09 -5.46 3.04
CA GLN A 33 14.38 -4.94 2.61
C GLN A 33 14.28 -4.35 1.20
N LYS A 34 14.89 -3.18 1.01
CA LYS A 34 14.96 -2.50 -0.28
C LYS A 34 15.71 -3.38 -1.28
N GLU A 35 15.09 -3.68 -2.40
CA GLU A 35 15.69 -4.44 -3.50
C GLU A 35 16.22 -3.47 -4.56
N SER A 36 17.49 -3.61 -4.94
CA SER A 36 18.06 -2.86 -6.06
C SER A 36 17.80 -3.59 -7.37
N LYS A 37 17.15 -2.93 -8.33
CA LYS A 37 16.84 -3.45 -9.67
C LYS A 37 17.59 -2.63 -10.74
N GLY A 38 18.90 -2.46 -10.56
CA GLY A 38 19.78 -1.78 -11.50
C GLY A 38 19.55 -0.26 -11.56
N LYS A 39 18.55 0.18 -12.34
CA LYS A 39 18.23 1.62 -12.53
C LYS A 39 17.21 2.17 -11.53
N TYR A 40 16.55 1.32 -10.76
CA TYR A 40 15.57 1.70 -9.76
C TYR A 40 15.71 0.80 -8.53
N ALA A 41 15.16 1.24 -7.41
CA ALA A 41 15.05 0.43 -6.21
C ALA A 41 13.59 0.24 -5.85
N VAL A 42 13.25 -0.98 -5.44
CA VAL A 42 11.92 -1.38 -5.00
C VAL A 42 11.94 -1.49 -3.49
N ILE A 43 10.87 -1.03 -2.85
CA ILE A 43 10.67 -1.15 -1.40
C ILE A 43 9.43 -2.01 -1.21
N PRO A 44 9.57 -3.34 -1.05
CA PRO A 44 8.43 -4.22 -0.89
C PRO A 44 7.73 -3.95 0.44
N ILE A 45 6.40 -4.04 0.44
CA ILE A 45 5.58 -3.87 1.62
C ILE A 45 4.62 -5.06 1.72
N SER A 46 4.71 -5.80 2.81
CA SER A 46 3.81 -6.89 3.15
C SER A 46 2.70 -6.38 4.05
N ILE A 47 1.46 -6.66 3.66
CA ILE A 47 0.26 -6.21 4.35
C ILE A 47 -0.63 -7.41 4.59
N GLN A 48 -1.15 -7.53 5.81
CA GLN A 48 -2.21 -8.48 6.13
C GLN A 48 -3.42 -7.70 6.63
N VAL A 49 -4.59 -8.00 6.10
CA VAL A 49 -5.86 -7.41 6.50
C VAL A 49 -6.88 -8.49 6.80
N SER A 50 -7.86 -8.17 7.64
CA SER A 50 -9.04 -8.98 7.90
C SER A 50 -10.32 -8.19 7.65
N GLY A 51 -11.36 -8.91 7.23
CA GLY A 51 -12.66 -8.35 6.93
C GLY A 51 -13.54 -9.38 6.21
N SER A 52 -14.78 -9.02 5.94
CA SER A 52 -15.66 -9.79 5.08
C SER A 52 -15.18 -9.79 3.63
N TYR A 53 -15.65 -10.76 2.84
CA TYR A 53 -15.36 -10.87 1.41
C TYR A 53 -15.57 -9.54 0.64
N HIS A 54 -16.71 -8.88 0.87
CA HIS A 54 -17.02 -7.61 0.21
C HIS A 54 -16.12 -6.46 0.66
N GLN A 55 -15.74 -6.40 1.94
CA GLN A 55 -14.80 -5.38 2.44
C GLN A 55 -13.41 -5.55 1.80
N ILE A 56 -12.93 -6.79 1.71
CA ILE A 56 -11.65 -7.12 1.07
C ILE A 56 -11.71 -6.79 -0.43
N GLY A 57 -12.79 -7.16 -1.14
CA GLY A 57 -12.95 -6.83 -2.56
C GLY A 57 -12.94 -5.32 -2.82
N ARG A 58 -13.66 -4.53 -1.99
CA ARG A 58 -13.62 -3.06 -2.07
C ARG A 58 -12.23 -2.50 -1.79
N PHE A 59 -11.53 -3.04 -0.80
CA PHE A 59 -10.17 -2.62 -0.47
C PHE A 59 -9.21 -2.84 -1.64
N LEU A 60 -9.22 -4.02 -2.25
CA LEU A 60 -8.38 -4.32 -3.42
C LEU A 60 -8.70 -3.41 -4.61
N ALA A 61 -9.98 -3.17 -4.90
CA ALA A 61 -10.39 -2.26 -5.96
C ALA A 61 -9.93 -0.82 -5.70
N ALA A 62 -10.01 -0.35 -4.45
CA ALA A 62 -9.60 0.99 -4.07
C ALA A 62 -8.07 1.17 -4.09
N ILE A 63 -7.28 0.14 -3.75
CA ILE A 63 -5.81 0.16 -3.89
C ILE A 63 -5.40 0.40 -5.36
N ASN A 64 -6.11 -0.21 -6.31
CA ASN A 64 -5.81 -0.03 -7.73
C ASN A 64 -5.97 1.42 -8.21
N ASN A 65 -6.78 2.22 -7.51
CA ASN A 65 -7.05 3.62 -7.83
C ASN A 65 -6.17 4.61 -7.06
N LEU A 66 -5.18 4.13 -6.29
CA LEU A 66 -4.25 5.01 -5.60
C LEU A 66 -3.32 5.73 -6.61
N PRO A 67 -3.07 7.04 -6.44
CA PRO A 67 -2.02 7.72 -7.19
C PRO A 67 -0.66 7.05 -6.92
N ARG A 68 0.15 6.91 -7.98
CA ARG A 68 1.48 6.28 -8.01
C ARG A 68 2.49 7.21 -8.66
#